data_AF-A0A5D0TMM9-F1
#
_entry.id   AF-A0A5D0TMM9-F1
#
_cell.length_a   1.000
_cell.length_b   1.000
_cell.length_c   1.000
_cell.angle_alpha   90.00
_cell.angle_beta   90.00
_cell.angle_gamma   90.00
#
_symmetry.space_group_name_H-M   'P 1'
#
loop_
_entity.id
_entity.type
_entity.pdbx_description
1 polymer ?
#
loop_
_entity_poly.entity_id
_entity_poly.type
_entity_poly.pdbx_seq_one_letter_code
_entity_poly.pdbx_strand_id
1 'polypeptide(L)'
;MKFKKYLLILVSLFILLIFSSCNKAYMASFLKGVNKGLQQHKYNRNYVIKNQWFKARVEYSNFSSGTFKTYVLNVKVKRDRAIMISFPNGGNVHTGINFSGYIYRGGYLNFTKNYNGKIEEASTSVVLYYNNGNTVKFNILIN
;
A
#
# COMPACT_ATOMS: atom_id res chain seq x y z
N MET A 1 13.59 62.23 -28.44
CA MET A 1 13.06 60.85 -28.61
C MET A 1 13.89 59.73 -27.94
N LYS A 2 14.89 60.03 -27.07
CA LYS A 2 15.73 59.00 -26.40
C LYS A 2 15.23 58.61 -24.99
N PHE A 3 14.57 59.52 -24.27
CA PHE A 3 14.13 59.31 -22.88
C PHE A 3 13.04 58.24 -22.71
N LYS A 4 12.09 58.15 -23.67
CA LYS A 4 11.02 57.14 -23.65
C LYS A 4 11.53 55.69 -23.77
N LYS A 5 12.68 55.46 -24.43
CA LYS A 5 13.28 54.11 -24.58
C LYS A 5 13.88 53.60 -23.26
N TYR A 6 14.55 54.46 -22.49
CA TYR A 6 15.12 54.07 -21.20
C TYR A 6 14.06 53.80 -20.14
N LEU A 7 12.95 54.55 -20.15
CA LEU A 7 11.83 54.32 -19.25
C LEU A 7 11.17 52.94 -19.49
N LEU A 8 11.01 52.53 -20.75
CA LEU A 8 10.43 51.23 -21.09
C LEU A 8 11.32 50.05 -20.66
N ILE A 9 12.65 50.21 -20.76
CA ILE A 9 13.63 49.20 -20.32
C ILE A 9 13.61 49.06 -18.79
N LEU A 10 13.55 50.19 -18.06
CA LEU A 10 13.46 50.19 -16.60
C LEU A 10 12.17 49.53 -16.08
N VAL A 11 11.03 49.79 -16.72
CA VAL A 11 9.76 49.15 -16.35
C VAL A 11 9.79 47.64 -16.62
N SER A 12 10.39 47.20 -17.74
CA SER A 12 10.55 45.77 -18.05
C SER A 12 11.45 45.04 -17.04
N LEU A 13 12.57 45.65 -16.65
CA LEU A 13 13.46 45.11 -15.61
C LEU A 13 12.77 45.03 -14.25
N PHE A 14 11.96 46.03 -13.90
CA PHE A 14 11.20 46.02 -12.65
C PHE A 14 10.13 44.92 -12.61
N ILE A 15 9.43 44.69 -13.73
CA ILE A 15 8.46 43.59 -13.87
C ILE A 15 9.15 42.22 -13.72
N LEU A 16 10.32 42.02 -14.34
CA LEU A 16 11.11 40.78 -14.22
C LEU A 16 11.54 40.49 -12.78
N LEU A 17 11.89 41.52 -12.00
CA LEU A 17 12.24 41.38 -10.59
C LEU A 17 11.05 40.96 -9.72
N ILE A 18 9.84 41.47 -10.01
CA ILE A 18 8.61 41.08 -9.32
C ILE A 18 8.24 39.60 -9.61
N PHE A 19 8.38 39.16 -10.86
CA PHE A 19 8.12 37.75 -11.20
C PHE A 19 9.11 36.78 -10.56
N SER A 20 10.39 37.17 -10.46
CA SER A 20 11.42 36.34 -9.80
C SER A 20 11.19 36.17 -8.29
N SER A 21 10.72 37.21 -7.59
CA SER A 21 10.48 37.15 -6.14
C SER A 21 9.22 36.33 -5.81
N CYS A 22 8.16 36.46 -6.60
CA CYS A 22 6.90 35.73 -6.41
C CYS A 22 7.09 34.20 -6.57
N ASN A 23 7.86 33.77 -7.58
CA ASN A 23 8.16 32.36 -7.81
C ASN A 23 8.95 31.71 -6.66
N LYS A 24 9.91 32.44 -6.05
CA LYS A 24 10.66 31.92 -4.90
C LYS A 24 9.78 31.72 -3.68
N ALA A 25 8.87 32.66 -3.40
CA ALA A 25 7.95 32.55 -2.26
C ALA A 25 6.96 31.39 -2.44
N TYR A 26 6.43 31.19 -3.66
CA TYR A 26 5.50 30.12 -3.98
C TYR A 26 6.15 28.73 -3.90
N MET A 27 7.39 28.60 -4.38
CA MET A 27 8.13 27.34 -4.26
C MET A 27 8.50 27.04 -2.81
N ALA A 28 8.84 28.04 -2.00
CA ALA A 28 9.13 27.84 -0.58
C ALA A 28 7.89 27.37 0.21
N SER A 29 6.70 27.92 -0.07
CA SER A 29 5.45 27.48 0.56
C SER A 29 5.00 26.11 0.07
N PHE A 30 5.18 25.79 -1.22
CA PHE A 30 4.95 24.45 -1.76
C PHE A 30 5.86 23.40 -1.12
N LEU A 31 7.17 23.66 -1.05
CA LEU A 31 8.14 22.74 -0.41
C LEU A 31 7.90 22.62 1.11
N LYS A 32 7.45 23.68 1.79
CA LYS A 32 7.05 23.62 3.20
C LYS A 32 5.78 22.79 3.40
N GLY A 33 4.84 22.84 2.45
CA GLY A 33 3.66 21.97 2.42
C GLY A 33 4.01 20.50 2.17
N VAL A 34 4.91 20.23 1.23
CA VAL A 34 5.44 18.87 0.95
C VAL A 34 6.22 18.32 2.16
N ASN A 35 7.07 19.10 2.81
CA ASN A 35 7.79 18.67 4.02
C ASN A 35 6.87 18.45 5.23
N LYS A 36 5.74 19.16 5.32
CA LYS A 36 4.70 18.87 6.34
C LYS A 36 3.94 17.58 6.03
N GLY A 37 3.80 17.19 4.76
CA GLY A 37 3.26 15.89 4.33
C GLY A 37 4.26 14.73 4.43
N LEU A 38 5.57 15.03 4.46
CA LEU A 38 6.67 14.06 4.60
C LEU A 38 7.23 13.97 6.03
N GLN A 39 6.59 14.59 7.01
CA GLN A 39 6.64 14.08 8.38
C GLN A 39 6.03 12.69 8.31
N GLN A 40 6.87 11.68 8.05
CA GLN A 40 6.49 10.29 8.18
C GLN A 40 5.89 10.19 9.56
N HIS A 41 4.57 10.05 9.64
CA HIS A 41 3.93 9.56 10.85
C HIS A 41 4.71 8.29 11.18
N LYS A 42 5.59 8.38 12.17
CA LYS A 42 6.25 7.25 12.78
C LYS A 42 5.14 6.50 13.49
N TYR A 43 4.34 5.78 12.71
CA TYR A 43 3.29 4.91 13.17
C TYR A 43 4.00 3.87 14.02
N ASN A 44 3.95 4.07 15.33
CA ASN A 44 4.34 3.05 16.30
C ASN A 44 3.25 1.97 16.26
N ARG A 45 3.17 1.23 15.15
CA ARG A 45 2.28 0.08 15.03
C ARG A 45 2.89 -1.00 15.90
N ASN A 46 2.35 -1.13 17.12
CA ASN A 46 2.51 -2.34 17.92
C ASN A 46 1.82 -3.47 17.14
N TYR A 47 2.59 -4.17 16.31
CA TYR A 47 2.09 -5.31 15.59
C TYR A 47 1.74 -6.40 16.59
N VAL A 48 0.55 -6.94 16.42
CA VAL A 48 -0.02 -7.93 17.32
C VAL A 48 0.66 -9.29 17.10
N ILE A 49 0.88 -9.65 15.84
CA ILE A 49 1.53 -10.89 15.43
C ILE A 49 2.94 -10.59 14.88
N LYS A 50 3.92 -11.29 15.46
CA LYS A 50 5.32 -11.28 15.01
C LYS A 50 5.48 -11.99 13.66
N ASN A 51 6.57 -11.69 12.96
CA ASN A 51 6.87 -12.27 11.66
C ASN A 51 7.12 -13.78 11.77
N GLN A 52 6.16 -14.61 11.32
CA GLN A 52 6.26 -16.06 11.39
C GLN A 52 5.34 -16.76 10.38
N TRP A 53 5.51 -18.08 10.31
CA TRP A 53 4.68 -18.97 9.51
C TRP A 53 3.56 -19.57 10.35
N PHE A 54 2.37 -19.65 9.75
CA PHE A 54 1.20 -20.27 10.34
C PHE A 54 0.66 -21.35 9.42
N LYS A 55 0.13 -22.42 10.01
CA LYS A 55 -0.74 -23.36 9.30
C LYS A 55 -2.16 -22.78 9.36
N ALA A 56 -2.74 -22.48 8.22
CA ALA A 56 -4.00 -21.77 8.13
C ALA A 56 -5.02 -22.55 7.30
N ARG A 57 -6.30 -22.43 7.66
CA ARG A 57 -7.40 -22.86 6.79
C ARG A 57 -7.59 -21.78 5.73
N VAL A 58 -7.46 -22.15 4.46
CA VAL A 58 -7.56 -21.22 3.33
C VAL A 58 -8.68 -21.65 2.39
N GLU A 59 -9.68 -20.80 2.27
CA GLU A 59 -10.78 -20.97 1.32
C GLU A 59 -10.42 -20.24 0.03
N TYR A 60 -10.25 -21.01 -1.04
CA TYR A 60 -9.96 -20.55 -2.39
C TYR A 60 -11.27 -20.41 -3.18
N SER A 61 -11.38 -19.31 -3.91
CA SER A 61 -12.43 -19.06 -4.89
C SER A 61 -11.84 -18.48 -6.17
N ASN A 62 -12.24 -19.03 -7.32
CA ASN A 62 -11.97 -18.45 -8.63
C ASN A 62 -13.29 -18.06 -9.27
N PHE A 63 -13.49 -16.76 -9.45
CA PHE A 63 -14.74 -16.22 -9.94
C PHE A 63 -15.02 -16.63 -11.40
N SER A 64 -13.99 -16.71 -12.23
CA SER A 64 -14.14 -17.01 -13.66
C SER A 64 -14.55 -18.45 -13.93
N SER A 65 -14.02 -19.40 -13.14
CA SER A 65 -14.33 -20.83 -13.29
C SER A 65 -15.39 -21.34 -12.33
N GLY A 66 -15.92 -20.49 -11.45
CA GLY A 66 -16.82 -20.90 -10.36
C GLY A 66 -16.22 -21.92 -9.40
N THR A 67 -14.90 -22.04 -9.34
CA THR A 67 -14.23 -23.07 -8.52
C THR A 67 -14.09 -22.62 -7.09
N PHE A 68 -14.51 -23.46 -6.14
CA PHE A 68 -14.38 -23.23 -4.70
C PHE A 68 -13.75 -24.45 -4.03
N LYS A 69 -12.69 -24.24 -3.24
CA LYS A 69 -11.98 -25.31 -2.53
C LYS A 69 -11.42 -24.81 -1.20
N THR A 70 -11.32 -25.70 -0.23
CA THR A 70 -10.71 -25.40 1.08
C THR A 70 -9.43 -26.21 1.24
N TYR A 71 -8.38 -25.56 1.70
CA TYR A 71 -7.07 -26.14 1.90
C TYR A 71 -6.53 -25.83 3.29
N VAL A 72 -5.55 -26.61 3.72
CA VAL A 72 -4.67 -26.26 4.83
C VAL A 72 -3.31 -25.88 4.24
N LEU A 73 -2.97 -24.59 4.29
CA LEU A 73 -1.78 -24.03 3.65
C LEU A 73 -0.87 -23.35 4.68
N ASN A 74 0.39 -23.17 4.31
CA ASN A 74 1.33 -22.38 5.10
C ASN A 74 1.18 -20.90 4.69
N VAL A 75 0.97 -20.02 5.67
CA VAL A 75 0.83 -18.58 5.48
C VAL A 75 1.89 -17.84 6.26
N LYS A 76 2.69 -17.02 5.57
CA LYS A 76 3.66 -16.15 6.22
C LYS A 76 2.99 -14.83 6.58
N VAL A 77 3.00 -14.49 7.85
CA VAL A 77 2.53 -13.19 8.34
C VAL A 77 3.73 -12.34 8.68
N LYS A 78 3.72 -11.08 8.24
CA LYS A 78 4.70 -10.06 8.63
C LYS A 78 3.95 -8.77 8.92
N ARG A 79 4.11 -8.24 10.14
CA ARG A 79 3.54 -6.95 10.54
C ARG A 79 2.00 -6.93 10.38
N ASP A 80 1.33 -7.93 10.95
CA ASP A 80 -0.12 -8.15 10.87
C ASP A 80 -0.68 -8.26 9.46
N ARG A 81 0.15 -8.68 8.50
CA ARG A 81 -0.24 -8.88 7.10
C ARG A 81 0.20 -10.25 6.61
N ALA A 82 -0.69 -11.03 6.04
CA ALA A 82 -0.36 -12.19 5.23
C ALA A 82 0.42 -11.72 3.98
N ILE A 83 1.65 -12.19 3.82
CA ILE A 83 2.53 -11.80 2.72
C ILE A 83 2.90 -12.98 1.82
N MET A 84 2.57 -14.21 2.18
CA MET A 84 2.89 -15.38 1.36
C MET A 84 1.96 -16.53 1.71
N ILE A 85 1.58 -17.31 0.70
CA ILE A 85 0.76 -18.52 0.82
C ILE A 85 1.49 -19.62 0.04
N SER A 86 1.73 -20.77 0.66
CA SER A 86 2.44 -21.89 0.06
C SER A 86 1.83 -23.23 0.44
N PHE A 87 2.01 -24.23 -0.43
CA PHE A 87 1.59 -25.59 -0.10
C PHE A 87 2.49 -26.21 0.97
N PRO A 88 1.98 -27.16 1.77
CA PRO A 88 2.77 -27.86 2.80
C PRO A 88 4.03 -28.54 2.26
N ASN A 89 3.97 -29.08 1.05
CA ASN A 89 5.05 -29.85 0.43
C ASN A 89 5.98 -28.99 -0.45
N GLY A 90 5.96 -27.67 -0.26
CA GLY A 90 6.68 -26.72 -1.12
C GLY A 90 5.85 -26.22 -2.30
N GLY A 91 6.36 -25.20 -3.00
CA GLY A 91 5.62 -24.47 -4.03
C GLY A 91 4.80 -23.31 -3.45
N ASN A 92 4.86 -22.16 -4.13
CA ASN A 92 4.22 -20.93 -3.68
C ASN A 92 2.92 -20.73 -4.46
N VAL A 93 1.81 -20.57 -3.73
CA VAL A 93 0.55 -20.08 -4.31
C VAL A 93 0.67 -18.59 -4.58
N HIS A 94 1.33 -17.85 -3.67
CA HIS A 94 1.52 -16.42 -3.77
C HIS A 94 2.65 -15.93 -2.85
N THR A 95 3.41 -14.90 -3.23
CA THR A 95 4.61 -14.42 -2.51
C THR A 95 4.54 -12.98 -1.99
N GLY A 96 3.39 -12.31 -2.06
CA GLY A 96 3.19 -10.95 -1.55
C GLY A 96 3.64 -9.85 -2.50
N ILE A 97 4.21 -10.24 -3.63
CA ILE A 97 4.78 -9.36 -4.64
C ILE A 97 3.83 -9.33 -5.84
N ASN A 98 3.57 -8.14 -6.38
CA ASN A 98 2.91 -8.00 -7.68
C ASN A 98 3.89 -8.41 -8.76
N PHE A 99 3.50 -9.32 -9.64
CA PHE A 99 4.29 -9.71 -10.81
C PHE A 99 3.57 -9.34 -12.10
N SER A 100 4.30 -9.38 -13.22
CA SER A 100 3.71 -9.24 -14.54
C SER A 100 2.76 -10.41 -14.81
N GLY A 101 1.49 -10.21 -14.47
CA GLY A 101 0.47 -11.25 -14.59
C GLY A 101 -0.68 -11.09 -13.59
N TYR A 102 -0.45 -10.42 -12.44
CA TYR A 102 -1.53 -10.12 -11.50
C TYR A 102 -1.24 -8.92 -10.57
N ILE A 103 -2.32 -8.36 -10.01
CA ILE A 103 -2.31 -7.36 -8.93
C ILE A 103 -2.82 -8.02 -7.63
N TYR A 104 -2.06 -7.85 -6.55
CA TYR A 104 -2.43 -8.27 -5.20
C TYR A 104 -3.17 -7.17 -4.43
N ARG A 105 -4.25 -7.53 -3.72
CA ARG A 105 -4.91 -6.68 -2.72
C ARG A 105 -5.21 -7.45 -1.42
N GLY A 106 -5.18 -6.72 -0.30
CA GLY A 106 -5.59 -7.22 1.01
C GLY A 106 -4.46 -7.78 1.89
N GLY A 107 -4.80 -8.78 2.69
CA GLY A 107 -3.90 -9.52 3.58
C GLY A 107 -3.69 -8.94 4.97
N TYR A 108 -4.20 -7.75 5.30
CA TYR A 108 -4.15 -7.26 6.69
C TYR A 108 -5.06 -8.11 7.57
N LEU A 109 -4.53 -8.58 8.68
CA LEU A 109 -5.25 -9.44 9.63
C LEU A 109 -6.25 -8.63 10.44
N ASN A 110 -7.44 -9.20 10.59
CA ASN A 110 -8.42 -8.84 11.60
C ASN A 110 -8.30 -9.85 12.74
N PHE A 111 -8.36 -9.38 13.99
CA PHE A 111 -8.19 -10.23 15.16
C PHE A 111 -9.50 -10.35 15.92
N THR A 112 -9.91 -11.59 16.18
CA THR A 112 -11.00 -11.89 17.10
C THR A 112 -10.40 -12.15 18.48
N LYS A 113 -10.95 -11.48 19.49
CA LYS A 113 -10.53 -11.61 20.88
C LYS A 113 -11.68 -12.16 21.72
N ASN A 114 -11.34 -12.95 22.73
CA ASN A 114 -12.32 -13.33 23.75
C ASN A 114 -12.58 -12.21 24.75
N TYR A 115 -13.46 -12.50 25.71
CA TYR A 115 -13.87 -11.58 26.77
C TYR A 115 -12.70 -11.08 27.65
N ASN A 116 -11.60 -11.84 27.74
CA ASN A 116 -10.38 -11.43 28.45
C ASN A 116 -9.43 -10.59 27.58
N GLY A 117 -9.78 -10.28 26.34
CA GLY A 117 -8.94 -9.55 25.39
C GLY A 117 -7.81 -10.39 24.78
N LYS A 118 -7.78 -11.70 25.02
CA LYS A 118 -6.83 -12.63 24.38
C LYS A 118 -7.29 -12.92 22.96
N ILE A 119 -6.36 -12.93 22.01
CA ILE A 119 -6.63 -13.26 20.61
C ILE A 119 -6.87 -14.77 20.49
N GLU A 120 -7.97 -15.13 19.86
CA GLU A 120 -8.35 -16.53 19.58
C GLU A 120 -8.26 -16.86 18.09
N GLU A 121 -8.39 -15.85 17.24
CA GLU A 121 -8.40 -16.05 15.79
C GLU A 121 -7.84 -14.81 15.09
N ALA A 122 -7.16 -15.03 13.97
CA ALA A 122 -6.83 -13.99 13.01
C ALA A 122 -7.33 -14.38 11.62
N SER A 123 -8.05 -13.47 10.96
CA SER A 123 -8.59 -13.71 9.62
C SER A 123 -8.19 -12.61 8.65
N THR A 124 -8.07 -12.95 7.37
CA THR A 124 -7.88 -11.96 6.31
C THR A 124 -8.36 -12.47 4.97
N SER A 125 -8.41 -11.59 3.99
CA SER A 125 -8.63 -11.95 2.60
C SER A 125 -7.55 -11.38 1.70
N VAL A 126 -7.14 -12.19 0.73
CA VAL A 126 -6.22 -11.84 -0.35
C VAL A 126 -6.96 -11.98 -1.65
N VAL A 127 -6.90 -10.96 -2.50
CA VAL A 127 -7.49 -11.00 -3.85
C VAL A 127 -6.39 -10.79 -4.88
N LEU A 128 -6.33 -11.68 -5.87
CA LEU A 128 -5.46 -11.59 -7.03
C LEU A 128 -6.31 -11.26 -8.25
N TYR A 129 -5.98 -10.16 -8.92
CA TYR A 129 -6.57 -9.76 -10.19
C TYR A 129 -5.58 -10.07 -11.30
N TYR A 130 -5.85 -11.09 -12.11
CA TYR A 130 -4.98 -11.48 -13.21
C TYR A 130 -5.24 -10.62 -14.44
N ASN A 131 -4.20 -10.43 -15.25
CA ASN A 131 -4.29 -9.61 -16.47
C ASN A 131 -5.27 -10.16 -17.52
N ASN A 132 -5.57 -11.47 -17.47
CA ASN A 132 -6.55 -12.12 -18.34
C ASN A 132 -8.01 -11.94 -17.85
N GLY A 133 -8.25 -11.08 -16.86
CA GLY A 133 -9.57 -10.83 -16.29
C GLY A 133 -9.97 -11.79 -15.16
N ASN A 134 -9.18 -12.85 -14.89
CA ASN A 134 -9.49 -13.78 -13.82
C ASN A 134 -9.31 -13.13 -12.45
N THR A 135 -10.27 -13.37 -11.55
CA THR A 135 -10.18 -12.94 -10.16
C THR A 135 -10.18 -14.15 -9.24
N VAL A 136 -9.16 -14.25 -8.40
CA VAL A 136 -9.03 -15.29 -7.38
C VAL A 136 -9.01 -14.65 -6.00
N LYS A 137 -9.75 -15.22 -5.07
CA LYS A 137 -9.80 -14.78 -3.68
C LYS A 137 -9.47 -15.93 -2.73
N PHE A 138 -8.62 -15.62 -1.75
CA PHE A 138 -8.24 -16.49 -0.65
C PHE A 138 -8.76 -15.88 0.66
N ASN A 139 -9.68 -16.53 1.34
CA ASN A 139 -9.99 -16.22 2.74
C ASN A 139 -9.08 -17.06 3.61
N ILE A 140 -8.39 -16.44 4.54
CA ILE A 140 -7.38 -17.05 5.39
C ILE A 140 -7.87 -16.97 6.83
N LEU A 141 -7.85 -18.11 7.51
CA LEU A 141 -8.18 -18.23 8.93
C LEU A 141 -7.00 -18.88 9.67
N ILE A 142 -6.52 -18.20 10.70
CA ILE A 142 -5.43 -18.62 11.58
C ILE A 142 -6.00 -18.74 13.00
N ASN A 143 -5.86 -19.93 13.59
CA ASN A 143 -6.29 -20.25 14.95
C ASN A 143 -5.06 -20.47 15.84
#